data_AF-K2AU68-F1
#
_entry.id   AF-K2AU68-F1
#
_cell.length_a   1.000
_cell.length_b   1.000
_cell.length_c   1.000
_cell.angle_alpha   90.00
_cell.angle_beta   90.00
_cell.angle_gamma   90.00
#
_symmetry.space_group_name_H-M   'P 1'
#
loop_
_entity.id
_entity.type
_entity.pdbx_description
1 polymer ?
#
loop_
_entity_poly.entity_id
_entity_poly.type
_entity_poly.pdbx_seq_one_letter_code
_entity_poly.pdbx_strand_id
1 'polypeptide(L)'
;MKKLLTTLFLFILATLSTVFTITSSAQSENCSNLPSLNLGQIEKCLSDIQKAYESSVNATKPLESQLNSMQTQIKGIKDRVTAIEEDLAVKKKNIEDGYKNLAEKEAILNSTVRDFYIKSFYDSPLLIFLASDSYSHVMQNLTYQEEIVDQDKVTITNIVLSIQDLKTKERDLKDEQARLAIVKADLDNKSAELDKIISGAKAYQGALSGQIAQLSARQQDILTARSGTFIASIGDSELADDYNASIKGFREAAPGGSFAVFSFGAHTHRKGMSQYGARGRAESGQNYISILKAYYGKEPVSKDTGGDINVSGFDAMNFEERYLYGIAEMPSTWNQEALKAQAIAARTYAYRYKQNGQSICTTEACQVFNSSKADNPPQAWKDAVISTRGQVLEDVVTYYASTHGGYASPIGWDTTDGSGGGNFIDKSYDKLGGSPWLYKAWYTKGYSPSSDKCGRSNPWLSSGEMADIINAALVLGNGSDDRVTPVTTSCWGGNPYSYDELRAKANGPSSVSGVSVSQGNGTTNEVVFQTDKGEIRLNGSSFKTAFNVRAPGYLSIPQSGFAFYNIERK
;
A
#
# COMPACT_ATOMS: atom_id res chain seq x y z
N MET A 1 5.08 -38.63 32.81
CA MET A 1 5.17 -37.82 31.57
C MET A 1 4.06 -38.12 30.56
N LYS A 2 3.85 -39.37 30.12
CA LYS A 2 2.80 -39.74 29.14
C LYS A 2 1.41 -39.18 29.49
N LYS A 3 0.93 -39.39 30.73
CA LYS A 3 -0.37 -38.88 31.21
C LYS A 3 -0.48 -37.35 31.14
N LEU A 4 0.56 -36.63 31.58
CA LEU A 4 0.57 -35.16 31.66
C LEU A 4 0.46 -34.49 30.27
N LEU A 5 1.20 -35.01 29.29
CA LEU A 5 1.16 -34.53 27.91
C LEU A 5 -0.20 -34.81 27.24
N THR A 6 -0.78 -35.99 27.46
CA THR A 6 -2.11 -36.31 26.91
C THR A 6 -3.22 -35.45 27.52
N THR A 7 -3.19 -35.19 28.83
CA THR A 7 -4.17 -34.30 29.47
C THR A 7 -4.04 -32.87 28.99
N LEU A 8 -2.82 -32.36 28.80
CA LEU A 8 -2.61 -31.01 28.28
C LEU A 8 -3.05 -30.89 26.82
N PHE A 9 -2.74 -31.89 25.99
CA PHE A 9 -3.15 -31.94 24.59
C PHE A 9 -4.68 -32.00 24.43
N LEU A 10 -5.37 -32.85 25.20
CA LEU A 10 -6.84 -32.93 25.24
C LEU A 10 -7.48 -31.63 25.74
N PHE A 11 -6.87 -30.97 26.72
CA PHE A 11 -7.36 -29.69 27.24
C PHE A 11 -7.23 -28.57 26.20
N ILE A 12 -6.13 -28.54 25.45
CA ILE A 12 -5.90 -27.59 24.35
C ILE A 12 -6.85 -27.88 23.18
N LEU A 13 -7.05 -29.14 22.81
CA LEU A 13 -7.99 -29.52 21.74
C LEU A 13 -9.43 -29.12 22.08
N ALA A 14 -9.83 -29.29 23.35
CA ALA A 14 -11.16 -28.95 23.85
C ALA A 14 -11.37 -27.42 23.95
N THR A 15 -10.36 -26.65 24.35
CA THR A 15 -10.45 -25.18 24.41
C THR A 15 -10.41 -24.54 23.04
N LEU A 16 -9.64 -25.07 22.09
CA LEU A 16 -9.64 -24.58 20.70
C LEU A 16 -10.89 -24.98 19.93
N SER A 17 -11.43 -26.19 20.14
CA SER A 17 -12.69 -26.60 19.51
C SER A 17 -13.87 -25.77 19.99
N THR A 18 -13.93 -25.45 21.30
CA THR A 18 -14.96 -24.57 21.84
C THR A 18 -14.83 -23.14 21.29
N VAL A 19 -13.61 -22.59 21.17
CA VAL A 19 -13.37 -21.28 20.53
C VAL A 19 -13.76 -21.26 19.04
N PHE A 20 -13.53 -22.34 18.30
CA PHE A 20 -13.92 -22.46 16.89
C PHE A 20 -15.45 -22.56 16.72
N THR A 21 -16.14 -23.30 17.61
CA THR A 21 -17.61 -23.41 17.58
C THR A 21 -18.31 -22.12 18.04
N ILE A 22 -17.79 -21.43 19.06
CA ILE A 22 -18.42 -20.21 19.62
C ILE A 22 -18.26 -18.99 18.68
N THR A 23 -17.27 -18.99 17.79
CA THR A 23 -17.02 -17.86 16.87
C THR A 23 -17.66 -18.03 15.49
N SER A 24 -17.96 -19.27 15.06
CA SER A 24 -18.77 -19.51 13.86
C SER A 24 -20.21 -18.96 13.96
N SER A 25 -20.73 -18.78 15.18
CA SER A 25 -22.01 -18.13 15.45
C SER A 25 -21.94 -16.60 15.62
N ALA A 26 -20.76 -16.00 15.48
CA ALA A 26 -20.54 -14.55 15.69
C ALA A 26 -20.11 -13.81 14.41
N GLN A 27 -20.13 -14.44 13.23
CA GLN A 27 -20.22 -13.69 11.99
C GLN A 27 -21.64 -13.13 11.89
N SER A 28 -21.84 -11.91 12.39
CA SER A 28 -23.08 -11.20 12.13
C SER A 28 -23.28 -11.16 10.60
N GLU A 29 -24.43 -11.61 10.12
CA GLU A 29 -24.80 -11.71 8.69
C GLU A 29 -24.66 -10.39 7.90
N ASN A 30 -24.30 -9.27 8.55
CA ASN A 30 -24.28 -7.94 7.96
C ASN A 30 -22.89 -7.40 7.55
N CYS A 31 -21.77 -7.96 8.01
CA CYS A 31 -20.45 -7.37 7.70
C CYS A 31 -19.87 -7.78 6.33
N SER A 32 -20.56 -8.65 5.59
CA SER A 32 -20.10 -9.22 4.31
C SER A 32 -20.49 -8.40 3.08
N ASN A 33 -21.47 -7.49 3.19
CA ASN A 33 -21.99 -6.69 2.08
C ASN A 33 -21.48 -5.24 2.15
N LEU A 34 -20.19 -5.05 1.81
CA LEU A 34 -19.45 -3.78 1.88
C LEU A 34 -20.13 -2.56 1.21
N PRO A 35 -20.82 -2.68 0.05
CA PRO A 35 -21.44 -1.53 -0.61
C PRO A 35 -22.66 -0.94 0.11
N SER A 36 -23.38 -1.73 0.93
CA SER A 36 -24.68 -1.34 1.52
C SER A 36 -24.61 -0.85 2.97
N LEU A 37 -23.42 -0.85 3.58
CA LEU A 37 -23.24 -0.56 5.01
C LEU A 37 -23.12 0.95 5.28
N ASN A 38 -23.86 1.43 6.29
CA ASN A 38 -23.77 2.82 6.79
C ASN A 38 -22.66 2.96 7.86
N LEU A 39 -22.24 4.21 8.16
CA LEU A 39 -21.11 4.47 9.08
C LEU A 39 -21.28 3.81 10.46
N GLY A 40 -22.48 3.85 11.04
CA GLY A 40 -22.74 3.23 12.34
C GLY A 40 -22.70 1.70 12.31
N GLN A 41 -23.09 1.09 11.18
CA GLN A 41 -22.94 -0.34 10.96
C GLN A 41 -21.47 -0.74 10.75
N ILE A 42 -20.67 0.10 10.10
CA ILE A 42 -19.23 -0.11 9.90
C ILE A 42 -18.47 0.00 11.22
N GLU A 43 -18.78 0.99 12.06
CA GLU A 43 -18.20 1.13 13.40
C GLU A 43 -18.53 -0.07 14.30
N LYS A 44 -19.76 -0.57 14.22
CA LYS A 44 -20.18 -1.78 14.93
C LYS A 44 -19.44 -3.02 14.41
N CYS A 45 -19.37 -3.21 13.09
CA CYS A 45 -18.62 -4.31 12.47
C CYS A 45 -17.12 -4.25 12.82
N LEU A 46 -16.50 -3.05 12.80
CA LEU A 46 -15.11 -2.86 13.20
C LEU A 46 -14.92 -3.24 14.68
N SER A 47 -15.79 -2.77 15.57
CA SER A 47 -15.70 -3.13 17.00
C SER A 47 -15.83 -4.64 17.23
N ASP A 48 -16.77 -5.29 16.54
CA ASP A 48 -17.03 -6.72 16.69
C ASP A 48 -15.88 -7.57 16.12
N ILE A 49 -15.34 -7.19 14.95
CA ILE A 49 -14.20 -7.87 14.31
C ILE A 49 -12.90 -7.61 15.09
N GLN A 50 -12.68 -6.40 15.61
CA GLN A 50 -11.54 -6.07 16.47
C GLN A 50 -11.57 -6.91 17.75
N LYS A 51 -12.72 -7.04 18.40
CA LYS A 51 -12.91 -7.92 19.56
C LYS A 51 -12.68 -9.39 19.23
N ALA A 52 -13.14 -9.85 18.06
CA ALA A 52 -12.91 -11.21 17.60
C ALA A 52 -11.42 -11.48 17.33
N TYR A 53 -10.71 -10.51 16.74
CA TYR A 53 -9.28 -10.56 16.51
C TYR A 53 -8.49 -10.57 17.82
N GLU A 54 -8.80 -9.65 18.74
CA GLU A 54 -8.17 -9.59 20.06
C GLU A 54 -8.44 -10.84 20.89
N SER A 55 -9.66 -11.39 20.83
CA SER A 55 -9.99 -12.65 21.50
C SER A 55 -9.23 -13.83 20.90
N SER A 56 -9.07 -13.87 19.56
CA SER A 56 -8.26 -14.89 18.88
C SER A 56 -6.79 -14.78 19.25
N VAL A 57 -6.22 -13.57 19.26
CA VAL A 57 -4.83 -13.31 19.66
C VAL A 57 -4.60 -13.62 21.14
N ASN A 58 -5.50 -13.21 22.03
CA ASN A 58 -5.38 -13.49 23.46
C ASN A 58 -5.55 -14.98 23.78
N ALA A 59 -6.34 -15.71 22.99
CA ALA A 59 -6.40 -17.16 23.07
C ALA A 59 -5.11 -17.81 22.56
N THR A 60 -4.52 -17.36 21.45
CA THR A 60 -3.30 -17.98 20.90
C THR A 60 -2.02 -17.61 21.66
N LYS A 61 -1.91 -16.42 22.24
CA LYS A 61 -0.68 -15.91 22.90
C LYS A 61 -0.12 -16.78 24.04
N PRO A 62 -0.91 -17.24 25.03
CA PRO A 62 -0.42 -18.16 26.06
C PRO A 62 -0.16 -19.57 25.50
N LEU A 63 -0.87 -19.94 24.43
CA LEU A 63 -0.76 -21.22 23.75
C LEU A 63 0.48 -21.31 22.85
N GLU A 64 0.92 -20.22 22.21
CA GLU A 64 2.10 -20.16 21.33
C GLU A 64 3.40 -20.48 22.08
N SER A 65 3.56 -19.96 23.30
CA SER A 65 4.73 -20.27 24.14
C SER A 65 4.76 -21.76 24.56
N GLN A 66 3.60 -22.31 24.93
CA GLN A 66 3.45 -23.73 25.26
C GLN A 66 3.64 -24.63 24.03
N LEU A 67 3.16 -24.19 22.86
CA LEU A 67 3.28 -24.86 21.57
C LEU A 67 4.72 -24.91 21.08
N ASN A 68 5.46 -23.80 21.14
CA ASN A 68 6.88 -23.77 20.78
C ASN A 68 7.72 -24.68 21.69
N SER A 69 7.38 -24.72 22.98
CA SER A 69 7.98 -25.65 23.94
C SER A 69 7.66 -27.11 23.56
N MET A 70 6.41 -27.41 23.21
CA MET A 70 6.02 -28.75 22.76
C MET A 70 6.65 -29.16 21.42
N GLN A 71 6.77 -28.26 20.43
CA GLN A 71 7.49 -28.52 19.18
C GLN A 71 8.98 -28.81 19.46
N THR A 72 9.59 -28.08 20.38
CA THR A 72 10.98 -28.33 20.79
C THR A 72 11.13 -29.68 21.50
N GLN A 73 10.17 -30.04 22.35
CA GLN A 73 10.13 -31.34 23.02
C GLN A 73 9.90 -32.48 22.02
N ILE A 74 8.96 -32.33 21.08
CA ILE A 74 8.70 -33.32 20.02
C ILE A 74 9.94 -33.52 19.16
N LYS A 75 10.63 -32.42 18.78
CA LYS A 75 11.90 -32.49 18.06
C LYS A 75 12.96 -33.27 18.85
N GLY A 76 13.14 -32.94 20.14
CA GLY A 76 14.08 -33.67 20.99
C GLY A 76 13.70 -35.16 21.19
N ILE A 77 12.41 -35.49 21.20
CA ILE A 77 11.94 -36.89 21.24
C ILE A 77 12.22 -37.58 19.90
N LYS A 78 12.01 -36.92 18.76
CA LYS A 78 12.37 -37.45 17.43
C LYS A 78 13.86 -37.74 17.33
N ASP A 79 14.71 -36.82 17.78
CA ASP A 79 16.16 -37.00 17.79
C ASP A 79 16.58 -38.21 18.65
N ARG A 80 15.92 -38.41 19.80
CA ARG A 80 16.13 -39.59 20.65
C ARG A 80 15.61 -40.88 20.02
N VAL A 81 14.50 -40.84 19.29
CA VAL A 81 13.98 -41.98 18.53
C VAL A 81 14.98 -42.39 17.45
N THR A 82 15.55 -41.44 16.71
CA THR A 82 16.61 -41.70 15.71
C THR A 82 17.82 -42.36 16.36
N ALA A 83 18.29 -41.87 17.51
CA ALA A 83 19.39 -42.48 18.24
C ALA A 83 19.08 -43.92 18.70
N ILE A 84 17.84 -44.22 19.07
CA ILE A 84 17.40 -45.58 19.40
C ILE A 84 17.34 -46.46 18.15
N GLU A 85 16.92 -45.93 16.99
CA GLU A 85 16.96 -46.67 15.71
C GLU A 85 18.40 -47.07 15.35
N GLU A 86 19.36 -46.18 15.57
CA GLU A 86 20.80 -46.46 15.39
C GLU A 86 21.30 -47.54 16.36
N ASP A 87 20.94 -47.47 17.65
CA ASP A 87 21.30 -48.50 18.64
C ASP A 87 20.69 -49.87 18.32
N LEU A 88 19.42 -49.90 17.88
CA LEU A 88 18.76 -51.14 17.42
C LEU A 88 19.46 -51.75 16.20
N ALA A 89 19.99 -50.92 15.29
CA ALA A 89 20.77 -51.39 14.15
C ALA A 89 22.09 -52.05 14.60
N VAL A 90 22.75 -51.48 15.62
CA VAL A 90 23.95 -52.07 16.23
C VAL A 90 23.62 -53.38 16.95
N LYS A 91 22.56 -53.42 17.76
CA LYS A 91 22.10 -54.64 18.44
C LYS A 91 21.78 -55.76 17.44
N LYS A 92 21.08 -55.42 16.34
CA LYS A 92 20.78 -56.37 15.26
C LYS A 92 22.05 -56.97 14.68
N LYS A 93 23.03 -56.13 14.36
CA LYS A 93 24.34 -56.56 13.85
C LYS A 93 25.07 -57.49 14.83
N ASN A 94 25.08 -57.16 16.13
CA ASN A 94 25.70 -57.98 17.16
C ASN A 94 25.03 -59.37 17.29
N ILE A 95 23.70 -59.45 17.12
CA ILE A 95 22.96 -60.72 17.11
C ILE A 95 23.30 -61.54 15.86
N GLU A 96 23.35 -60.89 14.68
CA GLU A 96 23.76 -61.54 13.43
C GLU A 96 25.18 -62.12 13.53
N ASP A 97 26.13 -61.36 14.07
CA ASP A 97 27.51 -61.83 14.28
C ASP A 97 27.59 -62.93 15.37
N GLY A 98 26.72 -62.86 16.39
CA GLY A 98 26.56 -63.93 17.39
C GLY A 98 26.09 -65.25 16.79
N TYR A 99 25.11 -65.22 15.88
CA TYR A 99 24.66 -66.41 15.15
C TYR A 99 25.71 -66.97 14.20
N LYS A 100 26.53 -66.13 13.55
CA LYS A 100 27.68 -66.60 12.74
C LYS A 100 28.70 -67.35 13.61
N ASN A 101 29.08 -66.79 14.75
CA ASN A 101 30.01 -67.43 15.68
C ASN A 101 29.43 -68.72 16.29
N LEU A 102 28.10 -68.79 16.46
CA LEU A 102 27.43 -70.01 16.93
C LEU A 102 27.46 -71.12 15.87
N ALA A 103 27.29 -70.78 14.58
CA ALA A 103 27.37 -71.76 13.49
C ALA A 103 28.71 -72.51 13.47
N GLU A 104 29.81 -71.84 13.81
CA GLU A 104 31.13 -72.47 13.98
C GLU A 104 31.16 -73.45 15.18
N LYS A 105 30.43 -73.14 16.26
CA LYS A 105 30.33 -73.97 17.47
C LYS A 105 29.34 -75.13 17.35
N GLU A 106 28.42 -75.11 16.39
CA GLU A 106 27.44 -76.16 16.16
C GLU A 106 28.08 -77.48 15.73
N ALA A 107 29.15 -77.42 14.93
CA ALA A 107 29.96 -78.59 14.58
C ALA A 107 30.62 -79.24 15.81
N ILE A 108 31.15 -78.41 16.72
CA ILE A 108 31.75 -78.85 17.98
C ILE A 108 30.67 -79.49 18.86
N LEU A 109 29.52 -78.83 19.02
CA LEU A 109 28.40 -79.35 19.80
C LEU A 109 27.92 -80.72 19.29
N ASN A 110 27.75 -80.86 17.98
CA ASN A 110 27.30 -82.13 17.38
C ASN A 110 28.30 -83.27 17.61
N SER A 111 29.61 -82.97 17.55
CA SER A 111 30.65 -83.95 17.90
C SER A 111 30.62 -84.29 19.39
N THR A 112 30.63 -83.28 20.27
CA THR A 112 30.64 -83.46 21.73
C THR A 112 29.40 -84.21 22.23
N VAL A 113 28.21 -83.92 21.72
CA VAL A 113 26.96 -84.62 22.08
C VAL A 113 27.00 -86.08 21.62
N ARG A 114 27.50 -86.34 20.40
CA ARG A 114 27.68 -87.71 19.89
C ARG A 114 28.66 -88.49 20.75
N ASP A 115 29.81 -87.89 21.08
CA ASP A 115 30.83 -88.51 21.91
C ASP A 115 30.31 -88.80 23.32
N PHE A 116 29.62 -87.83 23.94
CA PHE A 116 28.94 -88.01 25.22
C PHE A 116 27.90 -89.13 25.18
N TYR A 117 27.07 -89.20 24.14
CA TYR A 117 26.05 -90.24 23.98
C TYR A 117 26.66 -91.63 23.84
N ILE A 118 27.70 -91.78 23.02
CA ILE A 118 28.40 -93.06 22.84
C ILE A 118 29.02 -93.51 24.16
N LYS A 119 29.75 -92.63 24.86
CA LYS A 119 30.34 -92.92 26.18
C LYS A 119 29.27 -93.34 27.20
N SER A 120 28.12 -92.65 27.20
CA SER A 120 27.01 -92.96 28.11
C SER A 120 26.38 -94.34 27.93
N PHE A 121 26.50 -94.93 26.73
CA PHE A 121 25.87 -96.22 26.39
C PHE A 121 26.84 -97.41 26.49
N TYR A 122 28.13 -97.19 26.20
CA TYR A 122 29.14 -98.27 26.12
C TYR A 122 30.05 -98.37 27.37
N ASP A 123 30.13 -97.34 28.21
CA ASP A 123 30.98 -97.38 29.40
C ASP A 123 30.21 -97.98 30.59
N SER A 124 30.28 -99.30 30.74
CA SER A 124 29.93 -99.96 32.00
C SER A 124 31.14 -99.91 32.95
N PRO A 125 31.05 -99.22 34.11
CA PRO A 125 32.13 -99.23 35.12
C PRO A 125 32.52 -100.65 35.53
N LEU A 126 31.57 -101.58 35.44
CA LEU A 126 31.77 -103.01 35.68
C LEU A 126 32.73 -103.65 34.65
N LEU A 127 32.65 -103.28 33.36
CA LEU A 127 33.55 -103.80 32.33
C LEU A 127 34.98 -103.25 32.49
N ILE A 128 35.11 -101.98 32.87
CA ILE A 128 36.40 -101.34 33.16
C ILE A 128 37.05 -101.96 34.41
N PHE A 129 36.24 -102.27 35.42
CA PHE A 129 36.66 -102.99 36.62
C PHE A 129 37.07 -104.44 36.34
N LEU A 130 36.37 -105.13 35.42
CA LEU A 130 36.68 -106.53 35.04
C LEU A 130 37.89 -106.67 34.10
N ALA A 131 38.25 -105.61 33.37
CA ALA A 131 39.33 -105.62 32.38
C ALA A 131 40.68 -105.08 32.88
N SER A 132 40.77 -104.66 34.15
CA SER A 132 41.94 -103.96 34.69
C SER A 132 42.85 -104.84 35.56
N ASP A 133 44.16 -104.67 35.42
CA ASP A 133 45.15 -105.42 36.20
C ASP A 133 45.45 -104.84 37.60
N SER A 134 44.97 -103.62 37.94
CA SER A 134 45.18 -103.01 39.27
C SER A 134 44.09 -102.01 39.68
N TYR A 135 43.78 -101.96 40.98
CA TYR A 135 42.78 -101.03 41.55
C TYR A 135 43.12 -99.55 41.32
N SER A 136 44.41 -99.18 41.38
CA SER A 136 44.84 -97.79 41.14
C SER A 136 44.60 -97.36 39.69
N HIS A 137 44.80 -98.26 38.72
CA HIS A 137 44.52 -97.98 37.30
C HIS A 137 43.02 -97.89 37.01
N VAL A 138 42.18 -98.68 37.70
CA VAL A 138 40.72 -98.53 37.64
C VAL A 138 40.29 -97.15 38.11
N MET A 139 40.75 -96.73 39.29
CA MET A 139 40.36 -95.46 39.86
C MET A 139 40.78 -94.29 38.98
N GLN A 140 42.02 -94.32 38.46
CA GLN A 140 42.52 -93.29 37.56
C GLN A 140 41.71 -93.17 36.26
N ASN A 141 41.37 -94.30 35.63
CA ASN A 141 40.57 -94.31 34.41
C ASN A 141 39.13 -93.84 34.65
N LEU A 142 38.52 -94.26 35.77
CA LEU A 142 37.19 -93.80 36.16
C LEU A 142 37.17 -92.28 36.42
N THR A 143 38.18 -91.73 37.11
CA THR A 143 38.29 -90.29 37.35
C THR A 143 38.51 -89.50 36.05
N TYR A 144 39.32 -90.00 35.11
CA TYR A 144 39.50 -89.32 33.82
C TYR A 144 38.22 -89.34 32.97
N GLN A 145 37.46 -90.43 33.00
CA GLN A 145 36.18 -90.50 32.30
C GLN A 145 35.14 -89.56 32.94
N GLU A 146 35.09 -89.50 34.27
CA GLU A 146 34.22 -88.58 35.01
C GLU A 146 34.52 -87.11 34.64
N GLU A 147 35.79 -86.71 34.61
CA GLU A 147 36.21 -85.35 34.25
C GLU A 147 35.88 -85.00 32.79
N ILE A 148 36.07 -85.93 31.84
CA ILE A 148 35.73 -85.71 30.42
C ILE A 148 34.22 -85.53 30.24
N VAL A 149 33.42 -86.37 30.92
CA VAL A 149 31.96 -86.28 30.91
C VAL A 149 31.49 -84.95 31.50
N ASP A 150 32.15 -84.47 32.55
CA ASP A 150 31.82 -83.18 33.17
C ASP A 150 32.25 -81.99 32.29
N GLN A 151 33.40 -82.06 31.61
CA GLN A 151 33.82 -81.07 30.63
C GLN A 151 32.86 -81.00 29.42
N ASP A 152 32.41 -82.16 28.92
CA ASP A 152 31.43 -82.26 27.83
C ASP A 152 30.08 -81.63 28.27
N LYS A 153 29.60 -81.92 29.49
CA LYS A 153 28.40 -81.28 30.07
C LYS A 153 28.54 -79.76 30.16
N VAL A 154 29.69 -79.26 30.62
CA VAL A 154 29.94 -77.81 30.72
C VAL A 154 29.94 -77.16 29.34
N THR A 155 30.58 -77.78 28.35
CA THR A 155 30.64 -77.27 26.97
C THR A 155 29.25 -77.23 26.33
N ILE A 156 28.49 -78.33 26.42
CA ILE A 156 27.11 -78.43 25.93
C ILE A 156 26.24 -77.37 26.62
N THR A 157 26.32 -77.26 27.94
CA THR A 157 25.54 -76.29 28.72
C THR A 157 25.85 -74.85 28.32
N ASN A 158 27.13 -74.50 28.17
CA ASN A 158 27.53 -73.14 27.77
C ASN A 158 27.03 -72.77 26.35
N ILE A 159 27.06 -73.72 25.41
CA ILE A 159 26.54 -73.49 24.05
C ILE A 159 25.01 -73.36 24.08
N VAL A 160 24.31 -74.24 24.80
CA VAL A 160 22.84 -74.16 24.96
C VAL A 160 22.42 -72.85 25.61
N LEU A 161 23.13 -72.40 26.66
CA LEU A 161 22.90 -71.10 27.30
C LEU A 161 23.14 -69.93 26.33
N SER A 162 24.17 -70.02 25.48
CA SER A 162 24.44 -69.01 24.44
C SER A 162 23.33 -68.95 23.39
N ILE A 163 22.79 -70.11 22.98
CA ILE A 163 21.64 -70.18 22.05
C ILE A 163 20.40 -69.54 22.69
N GLN A 164 20.14 -69.85 23.96
CA GLN A 164 19.00 -69.31 24.69
C GLN A 164 19.12 -67.79 24.90
N ASP A 165 20.31 -67.29 25.20
CA ASP A 165 20.61 -65.85 25.29
C ASP A 165 20.39 -65.13 23.95
N LEU A 166 20.92 -65.66 22.84
CA LEU A 166 20.71 -65.09 21.50
C LEU A 166 19.24 -65.07 21.09
N LYS A 167 18.50 -66.15 21.34
CA LYS A 167 17.04 -66.20 21.09
C LYS A 167 16.27 -65.18 21.93
N THR A 168 16.67 -65.00 23.18
CA THR A 168 16.07 -64.00 24.08
C THR A 168 16.34 -62.59 23.55
N LYS A 169 17.58 -62.29 23.18
CA LYS A 169 17.98 -60.99 22.57
C LYS A 169 17.26 -60.71 21.26
N GLU A 170 17.07 -61.71 20.39
CA GLU A 170 16.32 -61.56 19.13
C GLU A 170 14.85 -61.24 19.37
N ARG A 171 14.21 -61.92 20.34
CA ARG A 171 12.83 -61.63 20.73
C ARG A 171 12.70 -60.23 21.31
N ASP A 172 13.58 -59.86 22.24
CA ASP A 172 13.55 -58.56 22.89
C ASP A 172 13.82 -57.42 21.88
N LEU A 173 14.70 -57.64 20.88
CA LEU A 173 14.91 -56.72 19.76
C LEU A 173 13.63 -56.52 18.93
N LYS A 174 12.91 -57.59 18.59
CA LYS A 174 11.65 -57.51 17.84
C LYS A 174 10.58 -56.75 18.63
N ASP A 175 10.50 -56.97 19.94
CA ASP A 175 9.58 -56.26 20.83
C ASP A 175 9.94 -54.76 20.94
N GLU A 176 11.23 -54.42 21.04
CA GLU A 176 11.71 -53.02 21.04
C GLU A 176 11.39 -52.32 19.71
N GLN A 177 11.61 -52.98 18.56
CA GLN A 177 11.28 -52.46 17.23
C GLN A 177 9.77 -52.21 17.06
N ALA A 178 8.94 -53.15 17.50
CA ALA A 178 7.48 -53.02 17.43
C ALA A 178 6.97 -51.85 18.30
N ARG A 179 7.51 -51.69 19.51
CA ARG A 179 7.16 -50.57 20.40
C ARG A 179 7.60 -49.23 19.82
N LEU A 180 8.78 -49.16 19.22
CA LEU A 180 9.31 -47.93 18.64
C LEU A 180 8.47 -47.45 17.46
N ALA A 181 8.05 -48.36 16.58
CA ALA A 181 7.19 -48.04 15.44
C ALA A 181 5.86 -47.40 15.87
N ILE A 182 5.23 -47.92 16.94
CA ILE A 182 4.00 -47.37 17.51
C ILE A 182 4.23 -45.96 18.07
N VAL A 183 5.33 -45.75 18.79
CA VAL A 183 5.68 -44.45 19.38
C VAL A 183 5.97 -43.41 18.30
N LYS A 184 6.65 -43.80 17.22
CA LYS A 184 6.94 -42.93 16.07
C LYS A 184 5.65 -42.47 15.38
N ALA A 185 4.74 -43.40 15.09
CA ALA A 185 3.46 -43.09 14.48
C ALA A 185 2.59 -42.16 15.36
N ASP A 186 2.54 -42.40 16.68
CA ASP A 186 1.80 -41.52 17.62
C ASP A 186 2.42 -40.11 17.69
N LEU A 187 3.76 -40.00 17.62
CA LEU A 187 4.46 -38.73 17.64
C LEU A 187 4.25 -37.92 16.36
N ASP A 188 4.28 -38.57 15.20
CA ASP A 188 4.05 -37.93 13.91
C ASP A 188 2.60 -37.45 13.76
N ASN A 189 1.62 -38.25 14.18
CA ASN A 189 0.21 -37.85 14.19
C ASN A 189 -0.03 -36.62 15.08
N LYS A 190 0.53 -36.61 16.30
CA LYS A 190 0.40 -35.47 17.21
C LYS A 190 1.08 -34.20 16.69
N SER A 191 2.23 -34.34 16.03
CA SER A 191 2.90 -33.21 15.38
C SER A 191 2.04 -32.62 14.26
N ALA A 192 1.46 -33.47 13.41
CA ALA A 192 0.64 -33.03 12.28
C ALA A 192 -0.67 -32.34 12.73
N GLU A 193 -1.32 -32.84 13.79
CA GLU A 193 -2.51 -32.18 14.36
C GLU A 193 -2.17 -30.80 14.93
N LEU A 194 -1.04 -30.69 15.62
CA LEU A 194 -0.55 -29.43 16.20
C LEU A 194 -0.32 -28.36 15.11
N ASP A 195 0.36 -28.73 14.02
CA ASP A 195 0.69 -27.82 12.92
C ASP A 195 -0.58 -27.38 12.16
N LYS A 196 -1.56 -28.28 12.02
CA LYS A 196 -2.87 -27.96 11.40
C LYS A 196 -3.63 -26.91 12.22
N ILE A 197 -3.62 -27.03 13.55
CA ILE A 197 -4.27 -26.08 14.46
C ILE A 197 -3.62 -24.70 14.37
N ILE A 198 -2.28 -24.63 14.39
CA ILE A 198 -1.52 -23.37 14.28
C ILE A 198 -1.80 -22.68 12.94
N SER A 199 -1.76 -23.45 11.86
CA SER A 199 -2.00 -22.91 10.52
C SER A 199 -3.42 -22.38 10.36
N GLY A 200 -4.42 -23.09 10.92
CA GLY A 200 -5.81 -22.64 10.94
C GLY A 200 -6.02 -21.35 11.74
N ALA A 201 -5.41 -21.24 12.92
CA ALA A 201 -5.51 -20.04 13.75
C ALA A 201 -4.86 -18.82 13.08
N LYS A 202 -3.68 -18.98 12.46
CA LYS A 202 -2.99 -17.91 11.71
C LYS A 202 -3.77 -17.48 10.46
N ALA A 203 -4.35 -18.43 9.73
CA ALA A 203 -5.21 -18.12 8.58
C ALA A 203 -6.44 -17.32 9.00
N TYR A 204 -7.06 -17.67 10.13
CA TYR A 204 -8.20 -16.92 10.68
C TYR A 204 -7.81 -15.50 11.13
N GLN A 205 -6.67 -15.33 11.81
CA GLN A 205 -6.14 -14.01 12.17
C GLN A 205 -5.83 -13.15 10.94
N GLY A 206 -5.27 -13.75 9.88
CA GLY A 206 -5.03 -13.06 8.61
C GLY A 206 -6.33 -12.62 7.92
N ALA A 207 -7.36 -13.47 7.93
CA ALA A 207 -8.68 -13.12 7.37
C ALA A 207 -9.33 -11.96 8.13
N LEU A 208 -9.31 -11.99 9.47
CA LEU A 208 -9.84 -10.90 10.30
C LEU A 208 -9.05 -9.59 10.09
N SER A 209 -7.72 -9.65 10.02
CA SER A 209 -6.87 -8.48 9.73
C SER A 209 -7.19 -7.87 8.35
N GLY A 210 -7.41 -8.71 7.33
CA GLY A 210 -7.84 -8.26 6.02
C GLY A 210 -9.22 -7.57 6.04
N GLN A 211 -10.17 -8.10 6.81
CA GLN A 211 -11.50 -7.48 6.97
C GLN A 211 -11.43 -6.15 7.72
N ILE A 212 -10.59 -6.03 8.76
CA ILE A 212 -10.34 -4.77 9.48
C ILE A 212 -9.81 -3.71 8.51
N ALA A 213 -8.79 -4.06 7.70
CA ALA A 213 -8.21 -3.12 6.74
C ALA A 213 -9.24 -2.61 5.71
N GLN A 214 -10.10 -3.49 5.19
CA GLN A 214 -11.16 -3.12 4.25
C GLN A 214 -12.24 -2.21 4.88
N LEU A 215 -12.69 -2.55 6.09
CA LEU A 215 -13.69 -1.76 6.80
C LEU A 215 -13.15 -0.40 7.27
N SER A 216 -11.89 -0.33 7.71
CA SER A 216 -11.22 0.94 8.06
C SER A 216 -11.03 1.85 6.85
N ALA A 217 -10.65 1.30 5.68
CA ALA A 217 -10.59 2.06 4.44
C ALA A 217 -11.97 2.63 4.05
N ARG A 218 -13.03 1.80 4.15
CA ARG A 218 -14.39 2.23 3.87
C ARG A 218 -14.91 3.26 4.87
N GLN A 219 -14.56 3.14 6.15
CA GLN A 219 -14.87 4.13 7.18
C GLN A 219 -14.23 5.48 6.82
N GLN A 220 -12.96 5.47 6.40
CA GLN A 220 -12.24 6.67 5.98
C GLN A 220 -12.89 7.30 4.74
N ASP A 221 -13.30 6.50 3.76
CA ASP A 221 -14.02 6.98 2.58
C ASP A 221 -15.35 7.67 2.96
N ILE A 222 -16.11 7.09 3.88
CA ILE A 222 -17.40 7.64 4.32
C ILE A 222 -17.22 8.87 5.21
N LEU A 223 -16.19 8.90 6.06
CA LEU A 223 -15.83 10.08 6.84
C LEU A 223 -15.36 11.24 5.95
N THR A 224 -14.58 10.93 4.91
CA THR A 224 -14.15 11.90 3.88
C THR A 224 -15.35 12.40 3.05
N ALA A 225 -16.30 11.52 2.74
CA ALA A 225 -17.56 11.89 2.09
C ALA A 225 -18.48 12.72 3.00
N ARG A 226 -18.40 12.57 4.33
CA ARG A 226 -19.21 13.30 5.32
C ARG A 226 -18.62 14.64 5.76
N SER A 227 -17.29 14.80 5.77
CA SER A 227 -16.64 16.06 6.16
C SER A 227 -16.58 17.08 5.01
N GLY A 228 -16.71 16.64 3.75
CA GLY A 228 -16.51 17.49 2.57
C GLY A 228 -15.07 18.00 2.42
N THR A 229 -14.16 17.53 3.28
CA THR A 229 -12.75 17.92 3.31
C THR A 229 -11.84 16.69 3.20
N PHE A 230 -10.76 16.82 2.45
CA PHE A 230 -9.80 15.77 2.15
C PHE A 230 -8.39 16.35 2.09
N ILE A 231 -7.38 15.50 2.21
CA ILE A 231 -5.99 15.86 1.91
C ILE A 231 -5.68 15.37 0.49
N ALA A 232 -5.28 16.27 -0.39
CA ALA A 232 -4.91 15.92 -1.75
C ALA A 232 -3.69 14.97 -1.75
N SER A 233 -3.84 13.82 -2.40
CA SER A 233 -2.76 12.88 -2.68
C SER A 233 -2.29 13.15 -4.11
N ILE A 234 -1.02 13.57 -4.22
CA ILE A 234 -0.43 13.98 -5.49
C ILE A 234 0.49 12.86 -5.98
N GLY A 235 0.07 12.15 -7.04
CA GLY A 235 0.94 11.23 -7.75
C GLY A 235 2.10 11.96 -8.46
N ASP A 236 3.03 11.21 -9.05
CA ASP A 236 4.06 11.83 -9.87
C ASP A 236 3.42 12.42 -11.14
N SER A 237 3.65 13.71 -11.38
CA SER A 237 3.11 14.44 -12.52
C SER A 237 4.22 15.28 -13.15
N GLU A 238 4.43 15.09 -14.44
CA GLU A 238 5.40 15.82 -15.26
C GLU A 238 4.76 16.92 -16.10
N LEU A 239 3.49 17.24 -15.83
CA LEU A 239 2.73 18.11 -16.72
C LEU A 239 3.26 19.55 -16.73
N ALA A 240 3.84 20.04 -15.62
CA ALA A 240 4.32 21.41 -15.55
C ALA A 240 5.41 21.70 -16.59
N ASP A 241 5.27 22.85 -17.24
CA ASP A 241 6.15 23.37 -18.30
C ASP A 241 7.53 23.85 -17.81
N ASP A 242 7.79 23.78 -16.50
CA ASP A 242 9.10 24.01 -15.88
C ASP A 242 9.37 22.87 -14.89
N TYR A 243 10.49 22.17 -15.09
CA TYR A 243 10.87 21.03 -14.26
C TYR A 243 10.94 21.39 -12.77
N ASN A 244 11.53 22.52 -12.40
CA ASN A 244 11.65 22.92 -10.99
C ASN A 244 10.31 23.32 -10.36
N ALA A 245 9.34 23.70 -11.20
CA ALA A 245 7.97 24.02 -10.80
C ALA A 245 7.03 22.80 -10.73
N SER A 246 7.50 21.65 -11.21
CA SER A 246 6.76 20.38 -11.18
C SER A 246 6.91 19.66 -9.84
N ILE A 247 5.94 18.81 -9.50
CA ILE A 247 6.03 17.95 -8.31
C ILE A 247 7.19 16.96 -8.41
N LYS A 248 7.46 16.44 -9.62
CA LYS A 248 8.60 15.56 -9.89
C LYS A 248 9.92 16.26 -9.58
N GLY A 249 10.14 17.45 -10.16
CA GLY A 249 11.38 18.19 -9.95
C GLY A 249 11.58 18.62 -8.50
N PHE A 250 10.50 18.95 -7.77
CA PHE A 250 10.58 19.16 -6.33
C PHE A 250 11.05 17.90 -5.59
N ARG A 251 10.39 16.76 -5.82
CA ARG A 251 10.74 15.48 -5.18
C ARG A 251 12.14 15.01 -5.52
N GLU A 252 12.61 15.19 -6.75
CA GLU A 252 13.93 14.74 -7.19
C GLU A 252 15.04 15.70 -6.78
N ALA A 253 14.88 17.01 -6.98
CA ALA A 253 15.98 17.98 -6.90
C ALA A 253 15.95 18.92 -5.69
N ALA A 254 14.82 19.07 -4.97
CA ALA A 254 14.80 19.97 -3.82
C ALA A 254 15.69 19.47 -2.67
N PRO A 255 16.31 20.36 -1.87
CA PRO A 255 16.98 19.97 -0.63
C PRO A 255 16.01 19.33 0.37
N GLY A 256 16.51 18.44 1.23
CA GLY A 256 15.71 17.88 2.32
C GLY A 256 15.28 18.97 3.31
N GLY A 257 14.02 18.92 3.77
CA GLY A 257 13.43 19.95 4.62
C GLY A 257 12.93 21.20 3.87
N SER A 258 12.98 21.20 2.54
CA SER A 258 12.38 22.26 1.72
C SER A 258 10.86 22.10 1.61
N PHE A 259 10.19 23.23 1.38
CA PHE A 259 8.77 23.34 1.14
C PHE A 259 8.50 23.91 -0.24
N ALA A 260 7.39 23.56 -0.86
CA ALA A 260 6.94 24.20 -2.09
C ALA A 260 5.41 24.35 -2.09
N VAL A 261 4.94 25.48 -2.58
CA VAL A 261 3.50 25.79 -2.66
C VAL A 261 3.04 25.62 -4.09
N PHE A 262 2.13 24.68 -4.31
CA PHE A 262 1.61 24.31 -5.62
C PHE A 262 0.15 24.74 -5.75
N SER A 263 -0.18 25.53 -6.76
CA SER A 263 -1.57 25.90 -7.03
C SER A 263 -2.25 24.87 -7.92
N PHE A 264 -3.51 24.56 -7.63
CA PHE A 264 -4.38 23.77 -8.50
C PHE A 264 -5.08 24.70 -9.51
N GLY A 265 -4.60 24.73 -10.75
CA GLY A 265 -4.94 25.81 -11.70
C GLY A 265 -4.29 27.13 -11.29
N ALA A 266 -4.29 28.12 -12.20
CA ALA A 266 -3.55 29.36 -12.01
C ALA A 266 -4.41 30.62 -12.23
N HIS A 267 -4.16 31.36 -13.30
CA HIS A 267 -4.87 32.59 -13.67
C HIS A 267 -6.27 32.30 -14.23
N THR A 268 -7.14 31.74 -13.40
CA THR A 268 -8.51 31.38 -13.78
C THR A 268 -9.53 32.00 -12.85
N HIS A 269 -10.71 32.31 -13.38
CA HIS A 269 -11.90 32.66 -12.62
C HIS A 269 -12.78 31.43 -12.29
N ARG A 270 -12.46 30.24 -12.80
CA ARG A 270 -13.22 28.98 -12.66
C ARG A 270 -14.67 29.06 -13.05
N LYS A 271 -15.02 29.89 -14.02
CA LYS A 271 -16.40 30.05 -14.48
C LYS A 271 -16.50 29.47 -15.88
N GLY A 272 -17.49 28.61 -16.09
CA GLY A 272 -17.70 27.96 -17.38
C GLY A 272 -16.60 26.95 -17.73
N MET A 273 -16.13 27.00 -18.96
CA MET A 273 -15.34 25.93 -19.56
C MET A 273 -13.84 26.03 -19.28
N SER A 274 -13.23 24.94 -18.81
CA SER A 274 -11.77 24.78 -18.85
C SER A 274 -11.36 24.34 -20.25
N GLN A 275 -10.42 25.03 -20.90
CA GLN A 275 -9.97 24.67 -22.25
C GLN A 275 -9.24 23.31 -22.27
N TYR A 276 -8.32 23.10 -21.31
CA TYR A 276 -7.67 21.81 -21.13
C TYR A 276 -8.65 20.73 -20.65
N GLY A 277 -9.62 21.09 -19.80
CA GLY A 277 -10.68 20.16 -19.41
C GLY A 277 -11.58 19.75 -20.59
N ALA A 278 -11.95 20.69 -21.46
CA ALA A 278 -12.70 20.40 -22.69
C ALA A 278 -11.90 19.49 -23.64
N ARG A 279 -10.59 19.71 -23.73
CA ARG A 279 -9.69 18.80 -24.45
C ARG A 279 -9.70 17.39 -23.84
N GLY A 280 -9.52 17.26 -22.53
CA GLY A 280 -9.54 15.95 -21.85
C GLY A 280 -10.88 15.24 -21.99
N ARG A 281 -12.00 15.97 -21.94
CA ARG A 281 -13.35 15.44 -22.21
C ARG A 281 -13.49 14.94 -23.65
N ALA A 282 -13.01 15.70 -24.62
CA ALA A 282 -13.01 15.31 -26.03
C ALA A 282 -12.13 14.09 -26.31
N GLU A 283 -10.95 14.03 -25.71
CA GLU A 283 -10.03 12.87 -25.76
C GLU A 283 -10.64 11.63 -25.07
N SER A 284 -11.54 11.83 -24.11
CA SER A 284 -12.36 10.77 -23.50
C SER A 284 -13.60 10.40 -24.33
N GLY A 285 -13.71 10.89 -25.57
CA GLY A 285 -14.79 10.55 -26.51
C GLY A 285 -16.07 11.37 -26.37
N GLN A 286 -16.09 12.44 -25.57
CA GLN A 286 -17.25 13.34 -25.49
C GLN A 286 -17.30 14.26 -26.73
N ASN A 287 -18.47 14.35 -27.35
CA ASN A 287 -18.69 15.33 -28.42
C ASN A 287 -18.87 16.75 -27.86
N TYR A 288 -18.83 17.75 -28.74
CA TYR A 288 -18.92 19.16 -28.34
C TYR A 288 -20.22 19.51 -27.59
N ILE A 289 -21.34 18.84 -27.91
CA ILE A 289 -22.63 19.05 -27.24
C ILE A 289 -22.53 18.59 -25.78
N SER A 290 -21.98 17.39 -25.54
CA SER A 290 -21.75 16.87 -24.19
C SER A 290 -20.80 17.75 -23.39
N ILE A 291 -19.76 18.28 -24.02
CA ILE A 291 -18.80 19.21 -23.38
C ILE A 291 -19.49 20.51 -22.96
N LEU A 292 -20.25 21.14 -23.86
CA LEU A 292 -20.98 22.37 -23.57
C LEU A 292 -22.05 22.15 -22.50
N LYS A 293 -22.77 21.02 -22.57
CA LYS A 293 -23.75 20.64 -21.57
C LYS A 293 -23.11 20.41 -20.20
N ALA A 294 -21.92 19.81 -20.15
CA ALA A 294 -21.17 19.67 -18.92
C ALA A 294 -20.87 21.05 -18.32
N TYR A 295 -20.15 21.93 -19.03
CA TYR A 295 -19.67 23.20 -18.47
C TYR A 295 -20.74 24.28 -18.27
N TYR A 296 -21.74 24.33 -19.13
CA TYR A 296 -22.73 25.40 -19.15
C TYR A 296 -24.14 24.94 -18.82
N GLY A 297 -24.40 23.61 -18.75
CA GLY A 297 -25.74 23.07 -18.53
C GLY A 297 -26.70 23.29 -19.70
N LYS A 298 -26.19 23.67 -20.87
CA LYS A 298 -26.96 24.08 -22.05
C LYS A 298 -26.51 23.32 -23.29
N GLU A 299 -27.45 23.09 -24.20
CA GLU A 299 -27.17 22.58 -25.54
C GLU A 299 -27.23 23.74 -26.55
N PRO A 300 -26.43 23.68 -27.62
CA PRO A 300 -26.42 24.73 -28.64
C PRO A 300 -27.74 24.81 -29.40
N VAL A 301 -28.19 26.05 -29.62
CA VAL A 301 -29.35 26.38 -30.45
C VAL A 301 -28.91 27.20 -31.66
N SER A 302 -29.67 27.10 -32.75
CA SER A 302 -29.42 27.89 -33.96
C SER A 302 -29.96 29.31 -33.84
N LYS A 303 -29.11 30.29 -34.13
CA LYS A 303 -29.44 31.72 -34.23
C LYS A 303 -28.85 32.33 -35.50
N ASP A 304 -29.43 33.45 -35.91
CA ASP A 304 -28.81 34.28 -36.93
C ASP A 304 -27.62 35.04 -36.32
N THR A 305 -26.43 34.66 -36.78
CA THR A 305 -25.16 35.24 -36.36
C THR A 305 -24.48 36.03 -37.48
N GLY A 306 -25.11 36.18 -38.65
CA GLY A 306 -24.57 36.93 -39.79
C GLY A 306 -24.42 38.43 -39.56
N GLY A 307 -23.58 39.11 -40.34
CA GLY A 307 -23.26 40.54 -40.19
C GLY A 307 -21.98 40.79 -39.40
N ASP A 308 -21.80 42.03 -38.96
CA ASP A 308 -20.52 42.52 -38.44
C ASP A 308 -20.51 42.66 -36.92
N ILE A 309 -19.30 42.70 -36.34
CA ILE A 309 -19.04 43.00 -34.94
C ILE A 309 -18.02 44.13 -34.81
N ASN A 310 -18.25 45.00 -33.82
CA ASN A 310 -17.31 46.06 -33.45
C ASN A 310 -16.23 45.50 -32.53
N VAL A 311 -14.97 45.55 -32.95
CA VAL A 311 -13.83 45.04 -32.18
C VAL A 311 -12.92 46.21 -31.84
N SER A 312 -12.56 46.36 -30.56
CA SER A 312 -11.76 47.50 -30.10
C SER A 312 -10.40 47.53 -30.80
N GLY A 313 -10.07 48.66 -31.43
CA GLY A 313 -8.83 48.84 -32.18
C GLY A 313 -8.87 48.33 -33.62
N PHE A 314 -10.03 47.89 -34.12
CA PHE A 314 -10.24 47.47 -35.50
C PHE A 314 -11.53 48.09 -36.06
N ASP A 315 -11.63 48.15 -37.39
CA ASP A 315 -12.90 48.46 -38.06
C ASP A 315 -13.91 47.31 -37.85
N ALA A 316 -15.19 47.61 -38.06
CA ALA A 316 -16.23 46.59 -38.05
C ALA A 316 -15.87 45.47 -39.02
N MET A 317 -15.97 44.22 -38.56
CA MET A 317 -15.55 43.06 -39.32
C MET A 317 -16.59 41.95 -39.27
N ASN A 318 -16.57 41.08 -40.29
CA ASN A 318 -17.49 39.97 -40.38
C ASN A 318 -17.38 39.05 -39.15
N PHE A 319 -18.52 38.80 -38.50
CA PHE A 319 -18.56 38.06 -37.24
C PHE A 319 -18.12 36.59 -37.37
N GLU A 320 -18.61 35.87 -38.38
CA GLU A 320 -18.33 34.43 -38.54
C GLU A 320 -17.03 34.16 -39.30
N GLU A 321 -16.74 34.95 -40.32
CA GLU A 321 -15.71 34.65 -41.33
C GLU A 321 -14.42 35.46 -41.15
N ARG A 322 -14.39 36.37 -40.17
CA ARG A 322 -13.18 37.10 -39.78
C ARG A 322 -12.94 37.04 -38.28
N TYR A 323 -13.91 37.50 -37.49
CA TYR A 323 -13.74 37.57 -36.04
C TYR A 323 -13.52 36.18 -35.41
N LEU A 324 -14.43 35.23 -35.63
CA LEU A 324 -14.30 33.88 -35.06
C LEU A 324 -13.07 33.11 -35.58
N TYR A 325 -12.66 33.34 -36.82
CA TYR A 325 -11.42 32.77 -37.36
C TYR A 325 -10.17 33.27 -36.61
N GLY A 326 -10.21 34.49 -36.08
CA GLY A 326 -9.12 35.12 -35.33
C GLY A 326 -9.00 34.75 -33.86
N ILE A 327 -9.96 34.04 -33.28
CA ILE A 327 -9.90 33.64 -31.88
C ILE A 327 -8.71 32.71 -31.66
N ALA A 328 -7.73 33.13 -30.85
CA ALA A 328 -6.39 32.53 -30.80
C ALA A 328 -6.04 31.94 -29.43
N GLU A 329 -6.96 31.21 -28.82
CA GLU A 329 -6.77 30.70 -27.45
C GLU A 329 -6.43 29.21 -27.35
N MET A 330 -7.05 28.37 -28.18
CA MET A 330 -6.76 26.93 -28.23
C MET A 330 -5.89 26.59 -29.45
N PRO A 331 -4.84 25.76 -29.27
CA PRO A 331 -4.07 25.21 -30.38
C PRO A 331 -4.96 24.45 -31.36
N SER A 332 -4.85 24.76 -32.66
CA SER A 332 -5.67 24.13 -33.69
C SER A 332 -5.34 22.65 -33.95
N THR A 333 -4.31 22.11 -33.30
CA THR A 333 -3.96 20.68 -33.30
C THR A 333 -4.76 19.87 -32.29
N TRP A 334 -5.53 20.52 -31.41
CA TRP A 334 -6.34 19.83 -30.42
C TRP A 334 -7.56 19.15 -31.06
N ASN A 335 -8.17 18.24 -30.29
CA ASN A 335 -9.32 17.47 -30.73
C ASN A 335 -10.44 18.37 -31.29
N GLN A 336 -10.98 17.99 -32.44
CA GLN A 336 -12.00 18.76 -33.16
C GLN A 336 -13.24 19.06 -32.33
N GLU A 337 -13.65 18.15 -31.44
CA GLU A 337 -14.81 18.34 -30.57
C GLU A 337 -14.56 19.42 -29.50
N ALA A 338 -13.33 19.53 -29.00
CA ALA A 338 -12.93 20.63 -28.11
C ALA A 338 -12.89 21.97 -28.85
N LEU A 339 -12.39 21.98 -30.11
CA LEU A 339 -12.39 23.19 -30.94
C LEU A 339 -13.80 23.67 -31.28
N LYS A 340 -14.74 22.75 -31.57
CA LYS A 340 -16.16 23.06 -31.78
C LYS A 340 -16.80 23.65 -30.53
N ALA A 341 -16.54 23.07 -29.36
CA ALA A 341 -17.03 23.61 -28.08
C ALA A 341 -16.51 25.04 -27.84
N GLN A 342 -15.21 25.29 -28.06
CA GLN A 342 -14.63 26.63 -27.96
C GLN A 342 -15.22 27.59 -28.99
N ALA A 343 -15.43 27.18 -30.24
CA ALA A 343 -16.03 28.02 -31.27
C ALA A 343 -17.44 28.48 -30.86
N ILE A 344 -18.27 27.58 -30.32
CA ILE A 344 -19.62 27.92 -29.84
C ILE A 344 -19.57 28.80 -28.58
N ALA A 345 -18.69 28.49 -27.62
CA ALA A 345 -18.52 29.31 -26.42
C ALA A 345 -18.06 30.73 -26.78
N ALA A 346 -17.08 30.85 -27.68
CA ALA A 346 -16.58 32.12 -28.16
C ALA A 346 -17.64 32.90 -28.95
N ARG A 347 -18.37 32.23 -29.84
CA ARG A 347 -19.49 32.80 -30.60
C ARG A 347 -20.56 33.34 -29.67
N THR A 348 -20.98 32.56 -28.69
CA THR A 348 -22.02 32.95 -27.73
C THR A 348 -21.61 34.19 -26.93
N TYR A 349 -20.34 34.27 -26.52
CA TYR A 349 -19.84 35.41 -25.76
C TYR A 349 -19.87 36.68 -26.59
N ALA A 350 -19.28 36.65 -27.79
CA ALA A 350 -19.22 37.81 -28.68
C ALA A 350 -20.59 38.18 -29.28
N TYR A 351 -21.48 37.21 -29.48
CA TYR A 351 -22.84 37.46 -29.97
C TYR A 351 -23.62 38.40 -29.06
N ARG A 352 -23.42 38.31 -27.75
CA ARG A 352 -24.07 39.22 -26.79
C ARG A 352 -23.60 40.67 -26.94
N TYR A 353 -22.30 40.89 -27.15
CA TYR A 353 -21.76 42.23 -27.41
C TYR A 353 -22.34 42.81 -28.70
N LYS A 354 -22.39 41.98 -29.75
CA LYS A 354 -22.97 42.34 -31.04
C LYS A 354 -24.46 42.72 -30.91
N GLN A 355 -25.27 41.91 -30.24
CA GLN A 355 -26.71 42.21 -30.03
C GLN A 355 -26.93 43.50 -29.23
N ASN A 356 -26.03 43.81 -28.29
CA ASN A 356 -26.09 45.03 -27.51
C ASN A 356 -25.45 46.26 -28.22
N GLY A 357 -24.92 46.08 -29.43
CA GLY A 357 -24.19 47.14 -30.16
C GLY A 357 -22.88 47.59 -29.50
N GLN A 358 -22.32 46.77 -28.60
CA GLN A 358 -21.12 47.09 -27.83
C GLN A 358 -19.85 46.60 -28.55
N SER A 359 -18.75 47.33 -28.35
CA SER A 359 -17.44 46.88 -28.83
C SER A 359 -16.84 45.83 -27.90
N ILE A 360 -16.26 44.77 -28.47
CA ILE A 360 -15.54 43.73 -27.72
C ILE A 360 -14.03 44.01 -27.72
N CYS A 361 -13.38 43.81 -26.57
CA CYS A 361 -11.94 43.97 -26.44
C CYS A 361 -11.17 42.76 -27.00
N THR A 362 -9.90 42.95 -27.35
CA THR A 362 -9.05 41.92 -28.01
C THR A 362 -8.04 41.25 -27.08
N THR A 363 -8.11 41.55 -25.79
CA THR A 363 -7.22 41.01 -24.76
C THR A 363 -7.89 39.84 -24.02
N GLU A 364 -7.13 39.18 -23.15
CA GLU A 364 -7.57 38.09 -22.27
C GLU A 364 -8.71 38.51 -21.32
N ALA A 365 -9.00 39.81 -21.20
CA ALA A 365 -10.15 40.31 -20.46
C ALA A 365 -11.49 40.02 -21.17
N CYS A 366 -11.47 39.87 -22.50
CA CYS A 366 -12.61 39.45 -23.29
C CYS A 366 -12.28 38.13 -24.01
N GLN A 367 -11.69 38.23 -25.20
CA GLN A 367 -11.28 37.10 -26.02
C GLN A 367 -10.06 37.52 -26.84
N VAL A 368 -9.05 36.65 -26.89
CA VAL A 368 -7.82 36.97 -27.62
C VAL A 368 -8.08 36.87 -29.12
N PHE A 369 -8.05 38.03 -29.80
CA PHE A 369 -8.21 38.13 -31.24
C PHE A 369 -6.85 38.39 -31.91
N ASN A 370 -6.52 37.60 -32.93
CA ASN A 370 -5.32 37.74 -33.73
C ASN A 370 -5.68 37.92 -35.21
N SER A 371 -5.35 39.08 -35.79
CA SER A 371 -5.66 39.41 -37.18
C SER A 371 -4.96 38.49 -38.18
N SER A 372 -3.68 38.16 -37.94
CA SER A 372 -2.90 37.25 -38.80
C SER A 372 -3.51 35.84 -38.82
N LYS A 373 -3.94 35.32 -37.67
CA LYS A 373 -4.69 34.06 -37.59
C LYS A 373 -6.01 34.16 -38.33
N ALA A 374 -6.74 35.26 -38.18
CA ALA A 374 -7.99 35.45 -38.91
C ALA A 374 -7.76 35.51 -40.44
N ASP A 375 -6.59 35.96 -40.93
CA ASP A 375 -6.32 36.12 -42.36
C ASP A 375 -5.96 34.77 -42.98
N ASN A 376 -5.25 33.94 -42.21
CA ASN A 376 -4.84 32.59 -42.60
C ASN A 376 -5.19 31.60 -41.49
N PRO A 377 -6.50 31.29 -41.29
CA PRO A 377 -6.92 30.43 -40.19
C PRO A 377 -6.48 28.98 -40.41
N PRO A 378 -5.89 28.32 -39.41
CA PRO A 378 -5.62 26.89 -39.48
C PRO A 378 -6.88 26.09 -39.82
N GLN A 379 -6.75 25.11 -40.72
CA GLN A 379 -7.90 24.42 -41.31
C GLN A 379 -8.82 23.78 -40.25
N ALA A 380 -8.27 23.07 -39.27
CA ALA A 380 -9.07 22.44 -38.21
C ALA A 380 -9.90 23.44 -37.40
N TRP A 381 -9.35 24.62 -37.10
CA TRP A 381 -10.09 25.69 -36.43
C TRP A 381 -11.18 26.27 -37.33
N LYS A 382 -10.85 26.54 -38.59
CA LYS A 382 -11.81 27.00 -39.60
C LYS A 382 -12.99 26.03 -39.74
N ASP A 383 -12.70 24.73 -39.80
CA ASP A 383 -13.71 23.67 -39.89
C ASP A 383 -14.59 23.60 -38.64
N ALA A 384 -14.04 23.83 -37.45
CA ALA A 384 -14.81 23.87 -36.21
C ALA A 384 -15.79 25.06 -36.20
N VAL A 385 -15.34 26.24 -36.66
CA VAL A 385 -16.19 27.42 -36.78
C VAL A 385 -17.29 27.20 -37.83
N ILE A 386 -16.94 26.68 -39.01
CA ILE A 386 -17.90 26.41 -40.10
C ILE A 386 -18.94 25.36 -39.70
N SER A 387 -18.50 24.23 -39.15
CA SER A 387 -19.40 23.12 -38.78
C SER A 387 -20.36 23.47 -37.64
N THR A 388 -20.05 24.50 -36.85
CA THR A 388 -20.89 25.02 -35.77
C THR A 388 -21.53 26.37 -36.07
N ARG A 389 -21.51 26.82 -37.33
CA ARG A 389 -22.01 28.14 -37.73
C ARG A 389 -23.44 28.35 -37.23
N GLY A 390 -23.69 29.52 -36.65
CA GLY A 390 -25.00 29.88 -36.09
C GLY A 390 -25.37 29.17 -34.78
N GLN A 391 -24.53 28.27 -34.24
CA GLN A 391 -24.80 27.61 -32.96
C GLN A 391 -24.31 28.45 -31.77
N VAL A 392 -25.22 28.80 -30.86
CA VAL A 392 -24.95 29.56 -29.63
C VAL A 392 -25.64 28.94 -28.42
N LEU A 393 -25.23 29.29 -27.20
CA LEU A 393 -25.91 28.90 -25.97
C LEU A 393 -26.79 30.05 -25.45
N GLU A 394 -28.05 29.76 -25.13
CA GLU A 394 -28.98 30.74 -24.57
C GLU A 394 -28.94 30.79 -23.04
N ASP A 395 -29.30 31.97 -22.49
CA ASP A 395 -29.43 32.24 -21.05
C ASP A 395 -28.19 31.89 -20.22
N VAL A 396 -27.01 31.97 -20.82
CA VAL A 396 -25.73 31.70 -20.15
C VAL A 396 -24.65 32.67 -20.62
N VAL A 397 -23.72 32.99 -19.73
CA VAL A 397 -22.48 33.68 -20.11
C VAL A 397 -21.40 32.61 -20.30
N THR A 398 -20.85 32.50 -21.50
CA THR A 398 -19.88 31.47 -21.86
C THR A 398 -18.44 31.87 -21.52
N TYR A 399 -18.19 32.12 -20.23
CA TYR A 399 -16.82 32.28 -19.75
C TYR A 399 -16.02 30.98 -19.98
N TYR A 400 -14.74 31.13 -20.24
CA TYR A 400 -13.80 30.02 -20.32
C TYR A 400 -12.42 30.50 -19.87
N ALA A 401 -11.58 29.59 -19.41
CA ALA A 401 -10.17 29.87 -19.10
C ALA A 401 -9.31 28.66 -19.45
N SER A 402 -7.99 28.86 -19.49
CA SER A 402 -7.06 27.79 -19.88
C SER A 402 -7.22 26.53 -19.02
N THR A 403 -7.10 26.65 -17.70
CA THR A 403 -7.13 25.52 -16.75
C THR A 403 -7.83 25.92 -15.46
N HIS A 404 -8.77 25.09 -14.99
CA HIS A 404 -9.56 25.36 -13.77
C HIS A 404 -8.99 24.69 -12.51
N GLY A 405 -8.13 23.68 -12.67
CA GLY A 405 -7.50 22.94 -11.58
C GLY A 405 -8.38 21.79 -11.08
N GLY A 406 -9.18 21.19 -11.96
CA GLY A 406 -10.11 20.09 -11.63
C GLY A 406 -11.40 20.51 -10.92
N TYR A 407 -11.65 21.81 -10.73
CA TYR A 407 -12.88 22.33 -10.15
C TYR A 407 -13.36 23.61 -10.87
N ALA A 408 -14.61 23.63 -11.33
CA ALA A 408 -15.19 24.73 -12.06
C ALA A 408 -16.62 25.03 -11.61
N SER A 409 -17.06 26.28 -11.76
CA SER A 409 -18.41 26.73 -11.45
C SER A 409 -19.20 26.92 -12.77
N PRO A 410 -20.44 26.41 -12.85
CA PRO A 410 -21.26 25.85 -11.78
C PRO A 410 -21.10 24.34 -11.52
N ILE A 411 -20.26 23.65 -12.30
CA ILE A 411 -20.27 22.18 -12.39
C ILE A 411 -19.72 21.43 -11.17
N GLY A 412 -18.95 22.11 -10.32
CA GLY A 412 -18.20 21.49 -9.23
C GLY A 412 -16.95 20.78 -9.74
N TRP A 413 -16.80 19.50 -9.40
CA TRP A 413 -15.63 18.71 -9.77
C TRP A 413 -15.65 18.33 -11.25
N ASP A 414 -14.59 18.72 -11.97
CA ASP A 414 -14.41 18.42 -13.38
C ASP A 414 -13.57 17.14 -13.56
N THR A 415 -14.10 16.04 -13.01
CA THR A 415 -13.46 14.72 -12.97
C THR A 415 -14.30 13.67 -13.68
N THR A 416 -13.68 12.55 -14.07
CA THR A 416 -14.34 11.47 -14.81
C THR A 416 -15.50 10.81 -14.08
N ASP A 417 -15.55 10.90 -12.76
CA ASP A 417 -16.63 10.37 -11.91
C ASP A 417 -17.46 11.48 -11.23
N GLY A 418 -17.19 12.75 -11.55
CA GLY A 418 -17.86 13.91 -10.95
C GLY A 418 -17.57 14.12 -9.46
N SER A 419 -16.60 13.40 -8.89
CA SER A 419 -16.25 13.44 -7.47
C SER A 419 -14.91 14.16 -7.22
N GLY A 420 -14.80 14.76 -6.04
CA GLY A 420 -13.54 15.24 -5.48
C GLY A 420 -12.81 14.15 -4.70
N GLY A 421 -12.06 14.55 -3.67
CA GLY A 421 -11.34 13.64 -2.79
C GLY A 421 -9.84 13.63 -3.07
N GLY A 422 -9.07 12.88 -2.28
CA GLY A 422 -7.61 12.95 -2.28
C GLY A 422 -6.97 12.77 -3.67
N ASN A 423 -7.50 11.87 -4.49
CA ASN A 423 -6.95 11.56 -5.82
C ASN A 423 -7.64 12.31 -6.98
N PHE A 424 -8.32 13.43 -6.72
CA PHE A 424 -9.09 14.13 -7.76
C PHE A 424 -8.24 14.56 -8.97
N ILE A 425 -6.95 14.87 -8.76
CA ILE A 425 -6.03 15.23 -9.85
C ILE A 425 -5.98 14.13 -10.90
N ASP A 426 -5.86 12.87 -10.47
CA ASP A 426 -5.68 11.72 -11.36
C ASP A 426 -6.90 11.49 -12.25
N LYS A 427 -8.07 11.93 -11.77
CA LYS A 427 -9.36 11.80 -12.46
C LYS A 427 -9.77 13.08 -13.19
N SER A 428 -9.01 14.16 -13.07
CA SER A 428 -9.40 15.46 -13.60
C SER A 428 -9.25 15.51 -15.12
N TYR A 429 -10.24 16.10 -15.80
CA TYR A 429 -10.15 16.29 -17.24
C TYR A 429 -9.03 17.26 -17.64
N ASP A 430 -8.67 18.20 -16.76
CA ASP A 430 -7.48 19.06 -16.93
C ASP A 430 -6.19 18.23 -17.03
N LYS A 431 -6.08 17.12 -16.28
CA LYS A 431 -4.93 16.19 -16.36
C LYS A 431 -4.94 15.43 -17.68
N LEU A 432 -6.10 14.89 -18.05
CA LEU A 432 -6.27 14.14 -19.30
C LEU A 432 -5.93 15.00 -20.52
N GLY A 433 -6.37 16.27 -20.53
CA GLY A 433 -6.00 17.23 -21.57
C GLY A 433 -4.53 17.66 -21.55
N GLY A 434 -3.75 17.25 -20.54
CA GLY A 434 -2.33 17.55 -20.42
C GLY A 434 -2.03 18.99 -20.00
N SER A 435 -2.82 19.56 -19.09
CA SER A 435 -2.60 20.94 -18.64
C SER A 435 -1.28 21.11 -17.86
N PRO A 436 -0.37 21.98 -18.30
CA PRO A 436 0.84 22.29 -17.56
C PRO A 436 0.59 23.12 -16.30
N TRP A 437 -0.61 23.70 -16.16
CA TRP A 437 -0.98 24.56 -15.05
C TRP A 437 -1.92 23.88 -14.06
N LEU A 438 -2.22 22.59 -14.26
CA LEU A 438 -3.07 21.82 -13.36
C LEU A 438 -2.51 21.83 -11.94
N TYR A 439 -1.21 21.59 -11.79
CA TYR A 439 -0.54 21.54 -10.50
C TYR A 439 0.91 22.01 -10.64
N LYS A 440 1.15 23.27 -10.26
CA LYS A 440 2.42 23.96 -10.52
C LYS A 440 2.77 24.92 -9.39
N ALA A 441 4.05 24.99 -9.05
CA ALA A 441 4.59 26.00 -8.14
C ALA A 441 5.05 27.24 -8.93
N TRP A 442 4.46 28.41 -8.65
CA TRP A 442 4.68 29.62 -9.43
C TRP A 442 5.76 30.50 -8.82
N TYR A 443 6.72 30.94 -9.65
CA TYR A 443 7.85 31.75 -9.22
C TYR A 443 8.36 32.72 -10.30
N THR A 444 7.49 33.11 -11.22
CA THR A 444 7.78 33.95 -12.39
C THR A 444 6.89 35.21 -12.39
N LYS A 445 7.41 36.32 -12.92
CA LYS A 445 6.67 37.61 -13.01
C LYS A 445 5.36 37.50 -13.78
N GLY A 446 5.35 36.67 -14.82
CA GLY A 446 4.18 36.38 -15.64
C GLY A 446 3.91 34.88 -15.69
N TYR A 447 3.06 34.48 -16.63
CA TYR A 447 2.67 33.08 -16.79
C TYR A 447 3.70 32.23 -17.57
N SER A 448 4.65 32.86 -18.27
CA SER A 448 5.69 32.14 -19.04
C SER A 448 6.85 31.68 -18.16
N PRO A 449 7.34 30.43 -18.30
CA PRO A 449 8.56 29.94 -17.63
C PRO A 449 9.82 30.77 -17.88
N SER A 450 9.88 31.51 -19.00
CA SER A 450 11.01 32.38 -19.36
C SER A 450 10.92 33.79 -18.77
N SER A 451 9.82 34.11 -18.08
CA SER A 451 9.68 35.41 -17.43
C SER A 451 10.68 35.57 -16.29
N ASP A 452 10.95 36.81 -15.89
CA ASP A 452 11.84 37.11 -14.77
C ASP A 452 11.42 36.37 -13.49
N LYS A 453 12.42 35.83 -12.78
CA LYS A 453 12.31 35.02 -11.56
C LYS A 453 12.83 35.77 -10.32
N CYS A 454 13.21 37.04 -10.47
CA CYS A 454 13.76 37.87 -9.39
C CYS A 454 14.94 37.18 -8.69
N GLY A 455 15.88 36.66 -9.49
CA GLY A 455 17.09 35.99 -8.98
C GLY A 455 16.88 34.57 -8.41
N ARG A 456 15.66 34.02 -8.42
CA ARG A 456 15.42 32.64 -7.98
C ARG A 456 15.62 31.63 -9.12
N SER A 457 16.27 30.51 -8.82
CA SER A 457 16.40 29.38 -9.75
C SER A 457 15.24 28.38 -9.64
N ASN A 458 14.59 28.31 -8.48
CA ASN A 458 13.53 27.35 -8.16
C ASN A 458 12.46 27.98 -7.23
N PRO A 459 11.26 27.37 -7.15
CA PRO A 459 10.16 27.85 -6.31
C PRO A 459 10.19 27.31 -4.87
N TRP A 460 11.28 26.67 -4.43
CA TRP A 460 11.32 25.97 -3.15
C TRP A 460 11.75 26.91 -2.04
N LEU A 461 11.19 26.70 -0.85
CA LEU A 461 11.39 27.50 0.35
C LEU A 461 12.13 26.67 1.39
N SER A 462 13.07 27.29 2.08
CA SER A 462 13.66 26.76 3.30
C SER A 462 12.66 26.79 4.46
N SER A 463 12.94 26.01 5.52
CA SER A 463 12.16 26.02 6.77
C SER A 463 12.06 27.44 7.38
N GLY A 464 13.14 28.24 7.29
CA GLY A 464 13.15 29.62 7.76
C GLY A 464 12.33 30.57 6.90
N GLU A 465 12.41 30.48 5.56
CA GLU A 465 11.56 31.27 4.65
C GLU A 465 10.07 30.93 4.85
N MET A 466 9.73 29.66 5.06
CA MET A 466 8.35 29.26 5.35
C MET A 466 7.88 29.80 6.72
N ALA A 467 8.72 29.75 7.76
CA ALA A 467 8.39 30.33 9.06
C ALA A 467 8.15 31.83 8.97
N ASP A 468 8.93 32.55 8.16
CA ASP A 468 8.77 33.98 7.92
C ASP A 468 7.43 34.31 7.24
N ILE A 469 6.97 33.49 6.29
CA ILE A 469 5.65 33.63 5.67
C ILE A 469 4.52 33.37 6.69
N ILE A 470 4.69 32.40 7.60
CA ILE A 470 3.73 32.15 8.69
C ILE A 470 3.69 33.36 9.64
N ASN A 471 4.85 33.95 9.98
CA ASN A 471 4.91 35.15 10.80
C ASN A 471 4.17 36.33 10.14
N ALA A 472 4.32 36.50 8.82
CA ALA A 472 3.53 37.47 8.05
C ALA A 472 2.03 37.19 8.15
N ALA A 473 1.60 35.93 8.04
CA ALA A 473 0.19 35.57 8.16
C ALA A 473 -0.40 35.91 9.55
N LEU A 474 0.38 35.68 10.62
CA LEU A 474 -0.02 36.02 11.99
C LEU A 474 -0.15 37.54 12.19
N VAL A 475 0.78 38.33 11.64
CA VAL A 475 0.72 39.80 11.72
C VAL A 475 -0.46 40.34 10.91
N LEU A 476 -0.63 39.86 9.68
CA LEU A 476 -1.72 40.30 8.79
C LEU A 476 -3.10 39.89 9.31
N GLY A 477 -3.18 38.82 10.11
CA GLY A 477 -4.40 38.43 10.82
C GLY A 477 -4.88 39.48 11.84
N ASN A 478 -3.99 40.36 12.32
CA ASN A 478 -4.31 41.44 13.26
C ASN A 478 -4.52 42.81 12.58
N GLY A 479 -4.41 42.89 11.25
CA GLY A 479 -4.56 44.13 10.48
C GLY A 479 -3.56 44.23 9.32
N SER A 480 -3.78 45.19 8.42
CA SER A 480 -2.83 45.49 7.35
C SER A 480 -1.55 46.14 7.90
N ASP A 481 -0.40 45.79 7.34
CA ASP A 481 0.88 46.38 7.71
C ASP A 481 1.77 46.51 6.45
N ASP A 482 2.09 47.75 6.08
CA ASP A 482 2.80 48.09 4.84
C ASP A 482 4.26 47.60 4.82
N ARG A 483 4.82 47.22 5.98
CA ARG A 483 6.17 46.65 6.08
C ARG A 483 6.18 45.13 5.94
N VAL A 484 5.02 44.48 5.83
CA VAL A 484 4.90 43.05 5.50
C VAL A 484 4.98 42.87 3.99
N THR A 485 6.19 43.05 3.47
CA THR A 485 6.56 42.92 2.05
C THR A 485 7.78 41.99 1.91
N PRO A 486 8.13 41.49 0.70
CA PRO A 486 9.22 40.54 0.56
C PRO A 486 10.57 41.15 0.92
N VAL A 487 11.44 40.37 1.58
CA VAL A 487 12.82 40.81 1.92
C VAL A 487 13.72 40.96 0.70
N THR A 488 13.36 40.34 -0.43
CA THR A 488 14.05 40.51 -1.72
C THR A 488 13.70 41.87 -2.32
N THR A 489 14.30 42.94 -1.79
CA THR A 489 14.01 44.32 -2.19
C THR A 489 14.55 44.69 -3.57
N SER A 490 15.42 43.87 -4.16
CA SER A 490 16.00 44.10 -5.49
C SER A 490 14.97 44.24 -6.62
N CYS A 491 13.76 43.68 -6.45
CA CYS A 491 12.73 43.66 -7.50
C CYS A 491 11.59 44.66 -7.30
N TRP A 492 11.43 45.23 -6.10
CA TRP A 492 10.26 46.06 -5.74
C TRP A 492 10.62 47.31 -4.93
N GLY A 493 11.82 47.38 -4.35
CA GLY A 493 12.18 48.40 -3.35
C GLY A 493 11.39 48.27 -2.04
N GLY A 494 11.71 49.12 -1.06
CA GLY A 494 10.97 49.22 0.20
C GLY A 494 11.80 48.95 1.46
N ASN A 495 11.14 49.07 2.62
CA ASN A 495 11.72 48.86 3.95
C ASN A 495 10.97 47.74 4.71
N PRO A 496 11.09 46.47 4.25
CA PRO A 496 10.41 45.35 4.87
C PRO A 496 10.93 45.09 6.29
N TYR A 497 10.13 44.41 7.11
CA TYR A 497 10.67 43.79 8.33
C TYR A 497 11.70 42.72 7.97
N SER A 498 12.82 42.70 8.69
CA SER A 498 13.71 41.55 8.73
C SER A 498 13.00 40.33 9.33
N TYR A 499 13.58 39.14 9.16
CA TYR A 499 13.00 37.91 9.71
C TYR A 499 12.87 37.98 11.24
N ASP A 500 13.86 38.57 11.91
CA ASP A 500 13.87 38.70 13.36
C ASP A 500 12.81 39.70 13.87
N GLU A 501 12.71 40.87 13.22
CA GLU A 501 11.69 41.87 13.56
C GLU A 501 10.28 41.32 13.37
N LEU A 502 10.02 40.67 12.23
CA LEU A 502 8.68 40.15 11.92
C LEU A 502 8.31 39.00 12.87
N ARG A 503 9.25 38.10 13.15
CA ARG A 503 9.07 37.02 14.11
C ARG A 503 8.79 37.53 15.52
N ALA A 504 9.53 38.54 15.97
CA ALA A 504 9.32 39.16 17.28
C ALA A 504 7.93 39.82 17.36
N LYS A 505 7.54 40.54 16.30
CA LYS A 505 6.22 41.17 16.19
C LYS A 505 5.07 40.16 16.17
N ALA A 506 5.24 39.05 15.46
CA ALA A 506 4.27 37.97 15.39
C ALA A 506 4.20 37.12 16.66
N ASN A 507 5.21 37.22 17.55
CA ASN A 507 5.54 36.19 18.53
C ASN A 507 5.52 34.76 17.91
N GLY A 508 5.95 34.64 16.65
CA GLY A 508 5.76 33.41 15.88
C GLY A 508 7.02 32.54 15.80
N PRO A 509 6.98 31.48 14.97
CA PRO A 509 8.01 30.45 14.92
C PRO A 509 9.30 30.91 14.23
N SER A 510 10.39 30.19 14.50
CA SER A 510 11.67 30.35 13.80
C SER A 510 11.88 29.28 12.72
N SER A 511 11.20 28.14 12.83
CA SER A 511 11.32 27.03 11.88
C SER A 511 10.03 26.22 11.78
N VAL A 512 9.88 25.56 10.63
CA VAL A 512 8.76 24.66 10.31
C VAL A 512 9.30 23.26 10.06
N SER A 513 8.72 22.27 10.73
CA SER A 513 9.09 20.86 10.64
C SER A 513 8.07 20.02 9.85
N GLY A 514 6.85 20.51 9.66
CA GLY A 514 5.79 19.76 8.97
C GLY A 514 4.66 20.65 8.50
N VAL A 515 3.90 20.16 7.52
CA VAL A 515 2.72 20.83 6.99
C VAL A 515 1.67 19.79 6.61
N SER A 516 0.41 20.11 6.88
CA SER A 516 -0.75 19.36 6.42
C SER A 516 -1.77 20.34 5.84
N VAL A 517 -2.35 20.03 4.70
CA VAL A 517 -3.30 20.90 3.99
C VAL A 517 -4.61 20.18 3.80
N SER A 518 -5.69 20.79 4.26
CA SER A 518 -7.05 20.29 4.09
C SER A 518 -7.75 21.07 2.98
N GLN A 519 -8.24 20.36 1.98
CA GLN A 519 -8.99 20.91 0.85
C GLN A 519 -10.43 20.40 0.84
N GLY A 520 -11.35 21.12 0.19
CA GLY A 520 -12.73 20.68 -0.01
C GLY A 520 -13.44 21.61 -0.97
N ASN A 521 -14.36 21.09 -1.78
CA ASN A 521 -15.15 21.87 -2.77
C ASN A 521 -14.31 22.86 -3.62
N GLY A 522 -13.14 22.42 -4.08
CA GLY A 522 -12.24 23.26 -4.89
C GLY A 522 -11.55 24.37 -4.11
N THR A 523 -11.53 24.36 -2.77
CA THR A 523 -10.82 25.35 -1.96
C THR A 523 -9.87 24.67 -0.96
N THR A 524 -8.80 25.37 -0.63
CA THR A 524 -7.94 25.05 0.51
C THR A 524 -8.55 25.68 1.74
N ASN A 525 -9.04 24.85 2.66
CA ASN A 525 -9.81 25.29 3.82
C ASN A 525 -8.88 25.63 4.98
N GLU A 526 -7.95 24.73 5.29
CA GLU A 526 -7.03 24.87 6.41
C GLU A 526 -5.62 24.41 6.02
N VAL A 527 -4.63 25.12 6.54
CA VAL A 527 -3.22 24.75 6.50
C VAL A 527 -2.72 24.65 7.94
N VAL A 528 -2.22 23.48 8.31
CA VAL A 528 -1.71 23.19 9.65
C VAL A 528 -0.20 23.01 9.56
N PHE A 529 0.54 23.84 10.29
CA PHE A 529 1.99 23.80 10.34
C PHE A 529 2.48 23.26 11.68
N GLN A 530 3.47 22.37 11.63
CA GLN A 530 4.23 21.95 12.81
C GLN A 530 5.48 22.82 12.90
N THR A 531 5.65 23.49 14.03
CA THR A 531 6.72 24.48 14.23
C THR A 531 7.43 24.29 15.58
N ASP A 532 8.53 25.00 15.79
CA ASP A 532 9.25 25.06 17.07
C ASP A 532 8.41 25.66 18.22
N LYS A 533 7.32 26.37 17.91
CA LYS A 533 6.34 26.90 18.89
C LYS A 533 5.07 26.05 19.00
N GLY A 534 5.06 24.86 18.43
CA GLY A 534 3.90 23.98 18.40
C GLY A 534 3.11 24.07 17.10
N GLU A 535 1.84 23.69 17.14
CA GLU A 535 0.97 23.65 15.97
C GLU A 535 0.36 25.03 15.70
N ILE A 536 0.46 25.49 14.44
CA ILE A 536 -0.16 26.73 13.96
C ILE A 536 -1.14 26.41 12.85
N ARG A 537 -2.38 26.88 13.00
CA ARG A 537 -3.47 26.66 12.04
C ARG A 537 -3.81 27.97 11.34
N LEU A 538 -3.77 27.96 10.02
CA LEU A 538 -4.11 29.10 9.18
C LEU A 538 -5.24 28.73 8.22
N ASN A 539 -6.19 29.66 8.03
CA ASN A 539 -7.13 29.53 6.94
C ASN A 539 -6.39 29.66 5.59
N GLY A 540 -6.83 28.89 4.58
CA GLY A 540 -6.18 28.88 3.27
C GLY A 540 -6.16 30.24 2.57
N SER A 541 -7.19 31.08 2.72
CA SER A 541 -7.17 32.43 2.15
C SER A 541 -6.17 33.33 2.86
N SER A 542 -6.07 33.23 4.19
CA SER A 542 -5.15 34.04 4.99
C SER A 542 -3.70 33.69 4.68
N PHE A 543 -3.38 32.39 4.58
CA PHE A 543 -2.04 31.95 4.17
C PHE A 543 -1.73 32.41 2.74
N LYS A 544 -2.68 32.28 1.80
CA LYS A 544 -2.48 32.76 0.43
C LYS A 544 -2.14 34.26 0.38
N THR A 545 -2.87 35.08 1.12
CA THR A 545 -2.61 36.53 1.19
C THR A 545 -1.20 36.77 1.70
N ALA A 546 -0.82 36.16 2.83
CA ALA A 546 0.50 36.30 3.41
C ALA A 546 1.62 35.82 2.47
N PHE A 547 1.41 34.68 1.81
CA PHE A 547 2.33 34.13 0.82
C PHE A 547 2.57 35.11 -0.32
N ASN A 548 1.49 35.65 -0.93
CA ASN A 548 1.61 36.55 -2.06
C ASN A 548 2.24 37.92 -1.73
N VAL A 549 2.18 38.36 -0.46
CA VAL A 549 2.79 39.64 -0.05
C VAL A 549 4.17 39.48 0.57
N ARG A 550 4.51 38.31 1.13
CA ARG A 550 5.78 38.12 1.85
C ARG A 550 6.77 37.20 1.14
N ALA A 551 6.31 36.27 0.31
CA ALA A 551 7.20 35.28 -0.28
C ALA A 551 8.32 35.95 -1.12
N PRO A 552 9.55 35.43 -1.07
CA PRO A 552 10.68 36.01 -1.78
C PRO A 552 10.58 35.80 -3.30
N GLY A 553 11.11 36.76 -4.05
CA GLY A 553 11.05 36.73 -5.52
C GLY A 553 9.60 36.74 -6.05
N TYR A 554 9.38 36.23 -7.27
CA TYR A 554 8.04 36.18 -7.86
C TYR A 554 7.21 34.96 -7.41
N LEU A 555 7.48 34.42 -6.23
CA LEU A 555 6.68 33.34 -5.66
C LEU A 555 5.23 33.80 -5.48
N SER A 556 4.28 33.03 -6.01
CA SER A 556 2.88 33.41 -5.91
C SER A 556 1.93 32.22 -5.93
N ILE A 557 0.72 32.45 -5.43
CA ILE A 557 -0.47 31.68 -5.71
C ILE A 557 -1.33 32.59 -6.61
N PRO A 558 -1.26 32.41 -7.95
CA PRO A 558 -1.74 33.40 -8.94
C PRO A 558 -3.27 33.50 -9.07
N GLN A 559 -3.99 32.71 -8.29
CA GLN A 559 -5.46 32.63 -8.33
C GLN A 559 -6.08 33.95 -7.85
N SER A 560 -7.23 34.34 -8.41
CA SER A 560 -7.97 35.54 -7.98
C SER A 560 -9.34 35.16 -7.45
N GLY A 561 -9.74 35.71 -6.30
CA GLY A 561 -11.05 35.47 -5.69
C GLY A 561 -11.24 34.12 -4.98
N PHE A 562 -10.27 33.21 -5.00
CA PHE A 562 -10.30 31.95 -4.24
C PHE A 562 -8.88 31.47 -3.88
N ALA A 563 -8.79 30.46 -3.02
CA ALA A 563 -7.53 29.81 -2.66
C ALA A 563 -7.67 28.29 -2.85
N PHE A 564 -6.90 27.71 -3.78
CA PHE A 564 -6.83 26.27 -3.99
C PHE A 564 -5.40 25.86 -4.34
N TYR A 565 -4.69 25.41 -3.34
CA TYR A 565 -3.31 25.03 -3.44
C TYR A 565 -3.00 23.89 -2.46
N ASN A 566 -1.86 23.26 -2.66
CA ASN A 566 -1.24 22.35 -1.70
C ASN A 566 0.13 22.89 -1.29
N ILE A 567 0.63 22.42 -0.15
CA ILE A 567 2.00 22.66 0.28
C ILE A 567 2.64 21.31 0.47
N GLU A 568 3.74 21.11 -0.24
CA GLU A 568 4.53 19.88 -0.18
C GLU A 568 5.79 20.14 0.64
N ARG A 569 6.25 19.11 1.35
CA ARG A 569 7.51 19.09 2.09
C ARG A 569 8.34 17.90 1.65
N LYS A 570 9.65 18.11 1.48
CA LYS A 570 10.60 17.04 1.18
C LYS A 570 11.36 16.57 2.42
#